data_AF-A0A0G1CJ17-F1
#
_entry.id   AF-A0A0G1CJ17-F1
#
_cell.length_a   1.000
_cell.length_b   1.000
_cell.length_c   1.000
_cell.angle_alpha   90.00
_cell.angle_beta   90.00
_cell.angle_gamma   90.00
#
_symmetry.space_group_name_H-M   'P 1'
#
loop_
_entity.id
_entity.type
_entity.pdbx_description
1 polymer ?
#
loop_
_entity_poly.entity_id
_entity_poly.type
_entity_poly.pdbx_seq_one_letter_code
_entity_poly.pdbx_strand_id
1 'polypeptide(L)'
;MHSHSTQPGTKVLFYRGAAGIRQMVWNALRAQGEVVGYSYRTIYDIVGTKFADEWYEEWRERNLKMRDLFSDAYLKSKPKEKITFDGAHFKSRYIPSSILDINHQMDIYNDVVGIYNWHEGEIFGVEIYNQKVAAMHKQLFEIVWKLGETKLP
;
A
#
# COMPACT_ATOMS: atom_id res chain seq x y z
N MET A 1 11.29 28.12 -33.42
CA MET A 1 10.86 28.12 -32.00
C MET A 1 9.95 26.93 -31.80
N HIS A 2 10.45 25.81 -31.27
CA HIS A 2 9.61 24.70 -30.86
C HIS A 2 9.45 24.78 -29.34
N SER A 3 8.22 24.99 -28.88
CA SER A 3 7.89 24.94 -27.46
C SER A 3 8.14 23.52 -26.96
N HIS A 4 9.07 23.37 -26.02
CA HIS A 4 9.12 22.19 -25.18
C HIS A 4 7.92 22.26 -24.24
N SER A 5 6.79 21.66 -24.62
CA SER A 5 5.81 21.24 -23.62
C SER A 5 6.51 20.16 -22.79
N THR A 6 6.98 20.53 -21.59
CA THR A 6 7.40 19.59 -20.56
C THR A 6 6.27 18.59 -20.38
N GLN A 7 6.42 17.38 -20.94
CA GLN A 7 5.56 16.27 -20.57
C GLN A 7 5.69 16.11 -19.05
N PRO A 8 4.59 15.93 -18.29
CA PRO A 8 4.69 15.58 -16.88
C PRO A 8 5.50 14.28 -16.80
N GLY A 9 6.76 14.38 -16.38
CA GLY A 9 7.73 13.31 -16.53
C GLY A 9 7.31 12.08 -15.72
N THR A 10 7.18 10.94 -16.38
CA THR A 10 7.05 9.66 -15.66
C THR A 10 8.34 9.42 -14.88
N LYS A 11 8.20 9.13 -13.59
CA LYS A 11 9.33 8.81 -12.72
C LYS A 11 9.12 7.43 -12.13
N VAL A 12 10.13 6.58 -12.24
CA VAL A 12 10.15 5.26 -11.61
C VAL A 12 11.30 5.25 -10.62
N LEU A 13 11.02 4.94 -9.36
CA LEU A 13 12.01 4.83 -8.30
C LEU A 13 12.09 3.40 -7.82
N PHE A 14 13.31 2.92 -7.63
CA PHE A 14 13.59 1.59 -7.09
C PHE A 14 14.22 1.71 -5.71
N TYR A 15 13.71 0.93 -4.76
CA TYR A 15 14.11 0.95 -3.36
C TYR A 15 14.62 -0.43 -2.97
N ARG A 16 15.75 -0.49 -2.26
CA ARG A 16 16.38 -1.76 -1.84
C ARG A 16 16.39 -1.91 -0.33
N GLY A 17 16.16 -3.14 0.13
CA GLY A 17 16.25 -3.52 1.53
C GLY A 17 15.21 -2.84 2.43
N ALA A 18 15.27 -3.15 3.73
CA ALA A 18 14.33 -2.64 4.71
C ALA A 18 14.29 -1.10 4.79
N ALA A 19 15.43 -0.43 4.57
CA ALA A 19 15.50 1.03 4.54
C ALA A 19 14.71 1.61 3.35
N GLY A 20 14.78 0.95 2.18
CA GLY A 20 13.99 1.32 1.02
C GLY A 20 12.49 1.16 1.26
N ILE A 21 12.08 0.05 1.89
CA ILE A 21 10.67 -0.17 2.27
C ILE A 21 10.18 0.89 3.26
N ARG A 22 10.98 1.22 4.29
CA ARG A 22 10.67 2.32 5.22
C ARG A 22 10.44 3.64 4.49
N GLN A 23 11.30 3.97 3.53
CA GLN A 23 11.14 5.20 2.75
C GLN A 23 9.82 5.22 1.97
N MET A 24 9.45 4.10 1.34
CA MET A 24 8.18 4.01 0.61
C MET A 24 6.95 4.10 1.53
N VAL A 25 6.99 3.43 2.69
CA VAL A 25 5.93 3.54 3.71
C VAL A 25 5.79 4.99 4.18
N TRP A 26 6.90 5.68 4.42
CA TRP A 26 6.89 7.10 4.77
C TRP A 26 6.35 7.99 3.64
N ASN A 27 6.70 7.66 2.39
CA ASN A 27 6.24 8.40 1.22
C ASN A 27 4.71 8.36 1.06
N ALA A 28 4.03 7.32 1.52
CA ALA A 28 2.57 7.22 1.52
C ALA A 28 1.90 8.33 2.38
N LEU A 29 2.62 8.92 3.35
CA LEU A 29 2.15 10.08 4.11
C LEU A 29 1.95 11.35 3.27
N ARG A 30 2.37 11.34 1.99
CA ARG A 30 2.10 12.41 1.01
C ARG A 30 0.74 12.27 0.34
N ALA A 31 -0.01 11.21 0.64
CA ALA A 31 -1.35 11.02 0.10
C ALA A 31 -2.23 12.24 0.39
N GLN A 32 -3.00 12.67 -0.61
CA GLN A 32 -4.02 13.69 -0.48
C GLN A 32 -5.37 12.98 -0.50
N GLY A 33 -6.01 12.86 0.66
CA GLY A 33 -7.27 12.15 0.82
C GLY A 33 -7.06 10.71 1.30
N GLU A 34 -6.98 9.76 0.37
CA GLU A 34 -6.89 8.34 0.70
C GLU A 34 -5.76 7.61 -0.03
N VAL A 35 -5.27 6.55 0.62
CA VAL A 35 -4.51 5.47 0.02
C VAL A 35 -5.45 4.29 -0.20
N VAL A 36 -5.38 3.67 -1.38
CA VAL A 36 -6.04 2.40 -1.64
C VAL A 36 -5.02 1.34 -1.99
N GLY A 37 -5.24 0.09 -1.62
CA GLY A 37 -4.18 -0.90 -1.79
C GLY A 37 -4.54 -2.35 -1.50
N TYR A 38 -3.51 -3.16 -1.54
CA TYR A 38 -3.56 -4.59 -1.31
C TYR A 38 -2.51 -4.94 -0.25
N SER A 39 -2.96 -5.50 0.85
CA SER A 39 -2.15 -5.87 2.01
C SER A 39 -1.75 -7.33 1.91
N TYR A 40 -0.45 -7.59 1.76
CA TYR A 40 0.07 -8.95 1.62
C TYR A 40 0.50 -9.55 2.96
N ARG A 41 1.34 -8.82 3.69
CA ARG A 41 1.84 -9.20 5.01
C ARG A 41 1.83 -7.99 5.93
N THR A 42 1.99 -8.23 7.22
CA THR A 42 2.23 -7.15 8.20
C THR A 42 3.46 -6.34 7.79
N ILE A 43 3.33 -5.01 7.78
CA ILE A 43 4.46 -4.12 7.49
C ILE A 43 5.48 -4.12 8.63
N TYR A 44 5.04 -4.45 9.85
CA TYR A 44 5.87 -4.55 11.05
C TYR A 44 7.02 -5.55 10.86
N ASP A 45 6.80 -6.61 10.09
CA ASP A 45 7.78 -7.67 9.78
C ASP A 45 9.05 -7.11 9.12
N ILE A 46 8.93 -6.00 8.39
CA ILE A 46 10.04 -5.44 7.60
C ILE A 46 10.50 -4.07 8.08
N VAL A 47 9.59 -3.21 8.56
CA VAL A 47 9.98 -1.86 9.02
C VAL A 47 10.34 -1.81 10.51
N GLY A 48 9.88 -2.78 11.30
CA GLY A 48 10.04 -2.84 12.75
C GLY A 48 9.00 -1.99 13.50
N THR A 49 8.64 -2.43 14.71
CA THR A 49 7.57 -1.85 15.53
C THR A 49 7.72 -0.36 15.78
N LYS A 50 8.91 0.09 16.21
CA LYS A 50 9.15 1.52 16.49
C LYS A 50 8.82 2.41 15.28
N PHE A 51 9.30 2.06 14.10
CA PHE A 51 9.03 2.83 12.89
C PHE A 51 7.56 2.78 12.49
N ALA A 52 6.94 1.60 12.59
CA ALA A 52 5.53 1.43 12.26
C ALA A 52 4.62 2.27 13.18
N ASP A 53 4.95 2.35 14.47
CA ASP A 53 4.21 3.15 15.45
C ASP A 53 4.38 4.66 15.18
N GLU A 54 5.61 5.13 14.93
CA GLU A 54 5.89 6.52 14.54
C GLU A 54 5.15 6.90 13.24
N TRP A 55 5.15 6.02 12.24
CA TRP A 55 4.40 6.23 11.01
C TRP A 55 2.89 6.28 11.25
N TYR A 56 2.36 5.42 12.11
CA TYR A 56 0.93 5.40 12.42
C TYR A 56 0.49 6.64 13.21
N GLU A 57 1.34 7.19 14.06
CA GLU A 57 1.12 8.49 14.71
C GLU A 57 0.99 9.61 13.68
N GLU A 58 1.97 9.75 12.79
CA GLU A 58 1.93 10.73 11.69
C GLU A 58 0.72 10.56 10.77
N TRP A 59 0.34 9.32 10.49
CA TRP A 59 -0.84 9.00 9.70
C TRP A 59 -2.13 9.56 10.32
N ARG A 60 -2.29 9.39 11.64
CA ARG A 60 -3.45 9.91 12.39
C ARG A 60 -3.42 11.43 12.44
N GLU A 61 -2.28 12.04 12.72
CA GLU A 61 -2.14 13.50 12.80
C GLU A 61 -2.49 14.18 11.47
N ARG A 62 -2.13 13.56 10.33
CA ARG A 62 -2.47 14.02 8.98
C ARG A 62 -3.89 13.69 8.55
N ASN A 63 -4.65 13.00 9.40
CA ASN A 63 -6.00 12.51 9.14
C ASN A 63 -6.14 11.68 7.85
N LEU A 64 -5.11 10.89 7.52
CA LEU A 64 -5.10 10.07 6.32
C LEU A 64 -6.03 8.87 6.44
N LYS A 65 -6.54 8.39 5.30
CA LYS A 65 -7.45 7.25 5.22
C LYS A 65 -6.89 6.18 4.31
N MET A 66 -7.08 4.91 4.70
CA MET A 66 -6.69 3.75 3.90
C MET A 66 -7.90 2.86 3.65
N ARG A 67 -8.03 2.39 2.40
CA ARG A 67 -8.83 1.22 2.07
C ARG A 67 -7.94 0.12 1.53
N ASP A 68 -7.98 -1.08 2.12
CA ASP A 68 -7.13 -2.17 1.69
C ASP A 68 -7.86 -3.51 1.60
N LEU A 69 -7.45 -4.31 0.62
CA LEU A 69 -7.86 -5.71 0.51
C LEU A 69 -6.74 -6.59 1.05
N PHE A 70 -7.09 -7.60 1.83
CA PHE A 70 -6.14 -8.63 2.27
C PHE A 70 -6.69 -10.03 1.98
N SER A 71 -5.79 -10.99 1.78
CA SER A 71 -6.13 -12.37 1.46
C SER A 71 -5.69 -13.35 2.56
N ASP A 72 -5.76 -14.65 2.27
CA ASP A 72 -5.38 -15.71 3.19
C ASP A 72 -3.91 -15.63 3.61
N ALA A 73 -3.04 -15.14 2.72
CA ALA A 73 -1.62 -14.96 3.03
C ALA A 73 -1.41 -13.97 4.18
N TYR A 74 -2.17 -12.86 4.19
CA TYR A 74 -2.11 -11.88 5.25
C TYR A 74 -2.56 -12.46 6.59
N LEU A 75 -3.67 -13.20 6.61
CA LEU A 75 -4.18 -13.86 7.81
C LEU A 75 -3.19 -14.85 8.40
N LYS A 76 -2.49 -15.62 7.56
CA LYS A 76 -1.42 -16.54 7.97
C LYS A 76 -0.19 -15.81 8.51
N SER A 77 0.04 -14.57 8.07
CA SER A 77 1.20 -13.76 8.49
C SER A 77 0.98 -12.98 9.78
N LYS A 78 -0.26 -12.79 10.24
CA LYS A 78 -0.56 -11.90 11.36
C LYS A 78 0.22 -12.31 12.62
N PRO A 79 0.85 -11.36 13.34
CA PRO A 79 1.44 -11.65 14.62
C PRO A 79 0.35 -12.07 15.60
N LYS A 80 0.70 -12.92 16.57
CA LYS A 80 -0.24 -13.37 17.62
C LYS A 80 -0.75 -12.21 18.48
N GLU A 81 -0.04 -11.10 18.49
CA GLU A 81 -0.42 -9.86 19.15
C GLU A 81 -1.38 -9.07 18.27
N LYS A 82 -2.47 -8.59 18.87
CA LYS A 82 -3.46 -7.77 18.17
C LYS A 82 -2.86 -6.41 17.81
N ILE A 83 -2.42 -6.26 16.57
CA ILE A 83 -2.25 -4.94 15.96
C ILE A 83 -3.64 -4.45 15.59
N THR A 84 -4.17 -3.51 16.37
CA THR A 84 -5.45 -2.84 16.09
C THR A 84 -5.20 -1.50 15.45
N PHE A 85 -5.33 -1.42 14.12
CA PHE A 85 -5.56 -0.14 13.46
C PHE A 85 -6.99 0.31 13.74
N ASP A 86 -7.18 1.62 13.94
CA ASP A 86 -8.51 2.14 14.18
C ASP A 86 -9.36 2.10 12.89
N GLY A 87 -10.66 1.87 13.05
CA GLY A 87 -11.60 1.82 11.92
C GLY A 87 -11.94 3.20 11.33
N ALA A 88 -11.49 4.29 11.96
CA ALA A 88 -11.71 5.64 11.47
C ALA A 88 -10.72 6.00 10.36
N HIS A 89 -9.52 5.45 10.40
CA HIS A 89 -8.44 5.66 9.44
C HIS A 89 -8.24 4.47 8.51
N PHE A 90 -8.54 3.25 8.94
CA PHE A 90 -8.32 2.04 8.14
C PHE A 90 -9.63 1.29 7.90
N LYS A 91 -9.92 1.00 6.63
CA LYS A 91 -11.06 0.18 6.22
C LYS A 91 -10.55 -0.98 5.38
N SER A 92 -10.58 -2.18 5.95
CA SER A 92 -10.08 -3.37 5.29
C SER A 92 -11.23 -4.28 4.83
N ARG A 93 -11.02 -5.00 3.73
CA ARG A 93 -11.89 -6.10 3.29
C ARG A 93 -11.08 -7.36 3.03
N TYR A 94 -11.65 -8.50 3.39
CA TYR A 94 -11.08 -9.80 3.07
C TYR A 94 -11.46 -10.18 1.64
N ILE A 95 -10.55 -10.82 0.90
CA ILE A 95 -10.83 -11.47 -0.37
C ILE A 95 -10.17 -12.86 -0.40
N PRO A 96 -10.91 -13.94 -0.71
CA PRO A 96 -10.32 -15.28 -0.83
C PRO A 96 -9.22 -15.33 -1.88
N SER A 97 -8.14 -16.09 -1.62
CA SER A 97 -7.04 -16.23 -2.60
C SER A 97 -7.45 -16.94 -3.89
N SER A 98 -8.60 -17.65 -3.87
CA SER A 98 -9.21 -18.22 -5.07
C SER A 98 -9.79 -17.17 -6.03
N ILE A 99 -10.06 -15.95 -5.55
CA ILE A 99 -10.51 -14.81 -6.37
C ILE A 99 -9.32 -13.92 -6.74
N LEU A 100 -8.51 -13.54 -5.75
CA LEU A 100 -7.30 -12.75 -5.96
C LEU A 100 -6.20 -13.21 -5.01
N ASP A 101 -5.17 -13.82 -5.57
CA ASP A 101 -3.94 -14.13 -4.84
C ASP A 101 -3.08 -12.87 -4.69
N ILE A 102 -3.24 -12.20 -3.54
CA ILE A 102 -2.41 -11.06 -3.16
C ILE A 102 -1.06 -11.60 -2.69
N ASN A 103 -0.05 -11.49 -3.54
CA ASN A 103 1.32 -11.95 -3.29
C ASN A 103 2.36 -10.81 -3.23
N HIS A 104 1.91 -9.56 -3.44
CA HIS A 104 2.70 -8.35 -3.26
C HIS A 104 1.86 -7.32 -2.51
N GLN A 105 2.51 -6.55 -1.65
CA GLN A 105 1.90 -5.36 -1.06
C GLN A 105 1.86 -4.26 -2.12
N MET A 106 0.76 -3.53 -2.20
CA MET A 106 0.65 -2.39 -3.11
C MET A 106 -0.14 -1.24 -2.50
N ASP A 107 0.40 -0.03 -2.61
CA ASP A 107 -0.24 1.21 -2.18
C ASP A 107 -0.43 2.13 -3.39
N ILE A 108 -1.62 2.71 -3.50
CA ILE A 108 -1.99 3.58 -4.62
C ILE A 108 -2.57 4.87 -4.04
N TYR A 109 -1.93 5.99 -4.34
CA TYR A 109 -2.30 7.30 -3.79
C TYR A 109 -1.87 8.40 -4.76
N ASN A 110 -2.57 9.54 -4.77
CA ASN A 110 -2.30 10.62 -5.73
C ASN A 110 -2.14 10.09 -7.17
N ASP A 111 -0.95 10.28 -7.75
CA ASP A 111 -0.45 9.78 -9.03
C ASP A 111 0.64 8.70 -8.88
N VAL A 112 0.71 8.04 -7.73
CA VAL A 112 1.73 7.04 -7.38
C VAL A 112 1.13 5.64 -7.25
N VAL A 113 1.83 4.65 -7.80
CA VAL A 113 1.65 3.22 -7.50
C VAL A 113 2.94 2.71 -6.86
N GLY A 114 2.87 2.29 -5.60
CA GLY A 114 3.95 1.67 -4.86
C GLY A 114 3.74 0.16 -4.77
N ILE A 115 4.72 -0.63 -5.21
CA ILE A 115 4.72 -2.09 -5.11
C ILE A 115 5.89 -2.49 -4.22
N TYR A 116 5.64 -3.37 -3.24
CA TYR A 116 6.63 -3.77 -2.26
C TYR A 116 6.76 -5.29 -2.24
N ASN A 117 7.98 -5.76 -2.08
CA ASN A 117 8.30 -7.15 -1.81
C ASN A 117 9.31 -7.25 -0.66
N TRP A 118 9.00 -8.06 0.33
CA TRP A 118 9.92 -8.33 1.45
C TRP A 118 9.86 -9.77 1.95
N HIS A 119 9.10 -10.63 1.26
CA HIS A 119 8.93 -12.02 1.62
C HIS A 119 9.35 -12.92 0.45
N GLU A 120 9.97 -14.05 0.76
CA GLU A 120 10.37 -15.08 -0.22
C GLU A 120 11.13 -14.53 -1.44
N GLY A 121 12.21 -13.79 -1.20
CA GLY A 121 13.08 -13.31 -2.28
C GLY A 121 13.84 -12.04 -1.91
N GLU A 122 14.11 -11.22 -2.93
CA GLU A 122 14.74 -9.92 -2.75
C GLU A 122 13.81 -8.94 -2.03
N ILE A 123 14.35 -8.20 -1.06
CA ILE A 123 13.64 -7.10 -0.42
C ILE A 123 13.79 -5.86 -1.30
N PHE A 124 12.71 -5.47 -1.98
CA PHE A 124 12.69 -4.31 -2.85
C PHE A 124 11.32 -3.65 -2.89
N GLY A 125 11.29 -2.42 -3.39
CA GLY A 125 10.04 -1.82 -3.82
C GLY A 125 10.22 -0.87 -4.98
N VAL A 126 9.11 -0.58 -5.64
CA VAL A 126 9.04 0.28 -6.81
C VAL A 126 7.94 1.30 -6.62
N GLU A 127 8.23 2.57 -6.86
CA GLU A 127 7.20 3.60 -7.00
C GLU A 127 7.17 4.10 -8.44
N ILE A 128 5.98 4.06 -9.04
CA ILE A 128 5.70 4.61 -10.36
C ILE A 128 4.88 5.88 -10.16
N TYR A 129 5.46 7.03 -10.48
CA TYR A 129 4.82 8.34 -10.48
C TYR A 129 4.30 8.61 -11.89
N ASN A 130 3.01 8.36 -12.08
CA ASN A 130 2.30 8.62 -13.33
C ASN A 130 0.78 8.61 -13.08
N GLN A 131 0.13 9.73 -13.40
CA GLN A 131 -1.31 9.91 -13.19
C GLN A 131 -2.17 8.84 -13.90
N LYS A 132 -1.83 8.47 -15.14
CA LYS A 132 -2.61 7.48 -15.90
C LYS A 132 -2.45 6.07 -15.34
N VAL A 133 -1.23 5.70 -14.93
CA VAL A 133 -0.96 4.41 -14.28
C VAL A 133 -1.72 4.30 -12.97
N ALA A 134 -1.62 5.32 -12.10
CA ALA A 134 -2.33 5.34 -10.83
C ALA A 134 -3.85 5.35 -11.01
N ALA A 135 -4.39 6.11 -11.97
CA ALA A 135 -5.83 6.15 -12.24
C ALA A 135 -6.39 4.78 -12.65
N MET A 136 -5.70 4.05 -13.53
CA MET A 136 -6.12 2.70 -13.92
C MET A 136 -6.05 1.74 -12.74
N HIS A 137 -4.97 1.77 -11.94
CA HIS A 137 -4.85 0.90 -10.77
C HIS A 137 -5.92 1.18 -9.71
N LYS A 138 -6.31 2.46 -9.50
CA LYS A 138 -7.46 2.82 -8.66
C LYS A 138 -8.76 2.22 -9.19
N GLN A 139 -8.99 2.24 -10.51
CA GLN A 139 -10.18 1.60 -11.09
C GLN A 139 -10.20 0.09 -10.87
N LEU A 140 -9.06 -0.59 -11.05
CA LEU A 140 -8.93 -2.01 -10.74
C LEU A 140 -9.20 -2.28 -9.26
N PHE A 141 -8.65 -1.46 -8.37
CA PHE A 141 -8.95 -1.53 -6.95
C PHE A 141 -10.44 -1.42 -6.68
N GLU A 142 -11.16 -0.45 -7.25
CA GLU A 142 -12.61 -0.30 -7.04
C GLU A 142 -13.43 -1.49 -7.53
N ILE A 143 -12.97 -2.17 -8.59
CA ILE A 143 -13.61 -3.40 -9.08
C ILE A 143 -13.44 -4.51 -8.04
N VAL A 144 -12.21 -4.76 -7.60
CA VAL A 144 -11.91 -5.83 -6.63
C VAL A 144 -12.50 -5.51 -5.25
N TRP A 145 -12.52 -4.24 -4.85
CA TRP A 145 -13.08 -3.77 -3.59
C TRP A 145 -14.54 -4.20 -3.40
N LYS A 146 -15.32 -4.21 -4.48
CA LYS A 146 -16.73 -4.67 -4.50
C LYS A 146 -16.87 -6.18 -4.29
N LEU A 147 -15.83 -6.95 -4.61
CA LEU A 147 -15.78 -8.40 -4.40
C LEU A 147 -15.33 -8.77 -2.97
N GLY A 148 -14.70 -7.84 -2.25
CA GLY A 148 -14.23 -8.06 -0.88
C GLY A 148 -15.35 -8.09 0.16
N GLU A 149 -15.15 -8.90 1.18
CA GLU A 149 -16.06 -9.10 2.32
C GLU A 149 -15.65 -8.22 3.50
N THR A 150 -16.64 -7.66 4.21
CA THR A 150 -16.41 -6.85 5.41
C THR A 150 -16.33 -7.68 6.70
N LYS A 151 -16.75 -8.94 6.65
CA LYS A 151 -16.62 -9.89 7.75
C LYS A 151 -15.40 -10.75 7.49
N LEU A 152 -14.62 -11.00 8.54
CA LEU A 152 -13.58 -12.03 8.50
C LEU A 152 -14.27 -13.40 8.42
N PRO A 153 -13.70 -14.36 7.67
CA PRO A 153 -14.10 -15.76 7.74
C PRO A 153 -13.85 -16.35 9.15
#